data_AF-A0A7W1V277-F1
#
_entry.id   AF-A0A7W1V277-F1
#
_cell.length_a   1.000
_cell.length_b   1.000
_cell.length_c   1.000
_cell.angle_alpha   90.00
_cell.angle_beta   90.00
_cell.angle_gamma   90.00
#
_symmetry.space_group_name_H-M   'P 1'
#
loop_
_entity.id
_entity.type
_entity.pdbx_description
1 polymer ?
#
loop_
_entity_poly.entity_id
_entity_poly.type
_entity_poly.pdbx_seq_one_letter_code
_entity_poly.pdbx_strand_id
1 'polypeptide(L)'
;MEHIWYASYGSNMSARRFHHYLQGGRPEGASRDYPGARNTSLPSAVAPVSLSGSVFFAWESPTWGGGIAFYDAEGRGTSYGRAYLLTAGQFADVAAQEMHRVPDTDLDLTGLWANGHAVLGPGRYERLLVVGELGGSPVVT
;
A
#
# COMPACT_ATOMS: atom_id res chain seq x y z
N MET A 1 9.13 -15.71 -1.13
CA MET A 1 8.97 -14.70 -2.20
C MET A 1 9.89 -13.55 -1.86
N GLU A 2 10.73 -13.13 -2.80
CA GLU A 2 11.73 -12.08 -2.50
C GLU A 2 11.15 -10.67 -2.67
N HIS A 3 10.19 -10.51 -3.58
CA HIS A 3 9.59 -9.22 -3.88
C HIS A 3 8.05 -9.27 -4.01
N ILE A 4 7.41 -8.15 -3.68
CA ILE A 4 5.96 -7.92 -3.71
C ILE A 4 5.74 -6.57 -4.41
N TRP A 5 4.75 -6.50 -5.30
CA TRP A 5 4.30 -5.22 -5.84
C TRP A 5 3.23 -4.62 -4.93
N TYR A 6 3.52 -3.50 -4.27
CA TYR A 6 2.51 -2.72 -3.56
C TYR A 6 1.78 -1.81 -4.55
N ALA A 7 0.50 -2.06 -4.80
CA ALA A 7 -0.35 -1.23 -5.65
C ALA A 7 -1.05 -0.12 -4.85
N SER A 8 -1.04 1.08 -5.39
CA SER A 8 -1.79 2.21 -4.87
C SER A 8 -2.70 2.81 -5.93
N TYR A 9 -3.92 3.13 -5.52
CA TYR A 9 -4.95 3.84 -6.29
C TYR A 9 -5.35 5.17 -5.63
N GLY A 10 -4.63 5.58 -4.59
CA GLY A 10 -4.90 6.80 -3.81
C GLY A 10 -3.70 7.73 -3.79
N SER A 11 -3.50 8.45 -2.69
CA SER A 11 -2.44 9.45 -2.56
C SER A 11 -1.01 8.87 -2.67
N ASN A 12 -0.81 7.56 -2.43
CA ASN A 12 0.48 6.89 -2.68
C ASN A 12 0.78 6.66 -4.17
N MET A 13 -0.12 7.00 -5.10
CA MET A 13 0.22 7.11 -6.52
C MET A 13 1.28 8.19 -6.77
N SER A 14 1.43 9.17 -5.88
CA SER A 14 2.58 10.09 -5.89
C SER A 14 3.82 9.40 -5.35
N ALA A 15 4.82 9.19 -6.21
CA ALA A 15 6.10 8.58 -5.81
C ALA A 15 6.82 9.40 -4.73
N ARG A 16 6.81 10.74 -4.87
CA ARG A 16 7.39 11.64 -3.86
C ARG A 16 6.74 11.43 -2.49
N ARG A 17 5.42 11.25 -2.42
CA ARG A 17 4.73 10.93 -1.17
C ARG A 17 5.09 9.54 -0.68
N PHE A 18 5.02 8.54 -1.56
CA PHE A 18 5.30 7.15 -1.20
C PHE A 18 6.72 6.95 -0.66
N HIS A 19 7.71 7.67 -1.19
CA HIS A 19 9.09 7.59 -0.71
C HIS A 19 9.24 7.94 0.78
N HIS A 20 8.36 8.75 1.37
CA HIS A 20 8.40 9.02 2.81
C HIS A 20 8.05 7.79 3.67
N TYR A 21 7.30 6.81 3.16
CA TYR A 21 7.10 5.55 3.86
C TYR A 21 8.38 4.70 3.92
N LEU A 22 9.32 4.91 2.99
CA LEU A 22 10.58 4.18 2.94
C LEU A 22 11.71 4.96 3.61
N GLN A 23 11.87 6.24 3.26
CA GLN A 23 12.99 7.08 3.68
C GLN A 23 12.68 7.88 4.95
N GLY A 24 11.42 7.92 5.39
CA GLY A 24 10.95 8.72 6.52
C GLY A 24 10.82 10.20 6.19
N GLY A 25 10.60 11.00 7.24
CA GLY A 25 10.44 12.44 7.17
C GLY A 25 9.00 12.90 6.95
N ARG A 26 8.83 14.16 6.56
CA ARG A 26 7.52 14.81 6.46
C ARG A 26 7.26 15.29 5.03
N PRO A 27 6.22 14.77 4.35
CA PRO A 27 5.77 15.35 3.08
C PRO A 27 5.38 16.81 3.26
N GLU A 28 5.67 17.63 2.26
CA GLU A 28 5.28 19.04 2.23
C GLU A 28 3.74 19.16 2.38
N GLY A 29 3.30 19.97 3.35
CA GLY A 29 1.88 20.14 3.66
C GLY A 29 1.24 19.03 4.52
N ALA A 30 1.94 17.93 4.81
CA ALA A 30 1.41 16.90 5.70
C ALA A 30 1.47 17.35 7.17
N SER A 31 0.53 16.86 8.00
CA SER A 31 0.52 17.08 9.45
C SER A 31 1.33 16.06 10.25
N ARG A 32 1.81 14.98 9.61
CA ARG A 32 2.43 13.82 10.25
C ARG A 32 3.82 13.52 9.69
N ASP A 33 4.72 13.13 10.58
CA ASP A 33 6.02 12.55 10.25
C ASP A 33 5.92 11.03 10.03
N TYR A 34 6.67 10.55 9.05
CA TYR A 34 6.80 9.14 8.72
C TYR A 34 8.11 8.61 9.32
N PRO A 35 8.08 7.50 10.07
CA PRO A 35 9.30 6.90 10.61
C PRO A 35 10.22 6.36 9.50
N GLY A 36 9.67 6.01 8.34
CA GLY A 36 10.41 5.31 7.29
C GLY A 36 10.50 3.81 7.54
N ALA A 37 11.02 3.08 6.56
CA ALA A 37 11.20 1.63 6.63
C ALA A 37 12.58 1.28 7.20
N ARG A 38 12.72 0.08 7.73
CA ARG A 38 14.01 -0.48 8.20
C ARG A 38 15.02 -0.58 7.05
N ASN A 39 14.55 -0.90 5.85
CA ASN A 39 15.28 -0.73 4.60
C ASN A 39 14.78 0.52 3.86
N THR A 40 15.57 1.59 3.90
CA THR A 40 15.23 2.90 3.32
C THR A 40 15.51 3.03 1.82
N SER A 41 15.92 1.94 1.14
CA SER A 41 16.14 1.99 -0.30
C SER A 41 14.85 2.37 -1.04
N LEU A 42 15.00 3.03 -2.19
CA LEU A 42 13.85 3.25 -3.07
C LEU A 42 13.32 1.91 -3.62
N PRO A 43 12.08 1.88 -4.14
CA PRO A 43 11.53 0.69 -4.78
C PRO A 43 12.43 0.21 -5.92
N SER A 44 12.61 -1.10 -6.05
CA SER A 44 13.45 -1.69 -7.09
C SER A 44 12.89 -1.44 -8.50
N ALA A 45 11.57 -1.22 -8.61
CA ALA A 45 10.88 -0.85 -9.83
C ALA A 45 9.56 -0.13 -9.53
N VAL A 46 9.06 0.61 -10.52
CA VAL A 46 7.75 1.28 -10.49
C VAL A 46 7.02 0.99 -11.79
N ALA A 47 5.73 0.66 -11.73
CA ALA A 47 4.93 0.36 -12.91
C ALA A 47 3.50 0.91 -12.80
N PRO A 48 2.86 1.30 -13.91
CA PRO A 48 1.41 1.48 -13.93
C PRO A 48 0.73 0.12 -13.75
N VAL A 49 -0.43 0.10 -13.09
CA VAL A 49 -1.25 -1.11 -12.93
C VAL A 49 -2.72 -0.83 -13.23
N SER A 50 -3.39 -1.84 -13.78
CA SER A 50 -4.84 -1.88 -13.95
C SER A 50 -5.40 -2.86 -12.93
N LEU A 51 -6.39 -2.43 -12.17
CA LEU A 51 -7.03 -3.17 -11.08
C LEU A 51 -8.48 -3.48 -11.48
N SER A 52 -8.87 -4.76 -11.47
CA SER A 52 -10.26 -5.16 -11.71
C SER A 52 -11.12 -4.80 -10.51
N GLY A 53 -11.98 -3.82 -10.67
CA GLY A 53 -12.69 -3.21 -9.55
C GLY A 53 -12.90 -1.72 -9.74
N SER A 54 -13.53 -1.09 -8.75
CA SER A 54 -13.78 0.35 -8.74
C SER A 54 -13.11 1.01 -7.53
N VAL A 55 -12.63 2.22 -7.73
CA VAL A 55 -12.20 3.12 -6.66
C VAL A 55 -13.31 4.12 -6.42
N PHE A 56 -13.67 4.30 -5.16
CA PHE A 56 -14.66 5.30 -4.75
C PHE A 56 -14.12 6.12 -3.58
N PHE A 57 -14.65 7.32 -3.43
CA PHE A 57 -14.29 8.22 -2.35
C PHE A 57 -15.40 8.28 -1.32
N ALA A 58 -15.06 8.04 -0.06
CA ALA A 58 -15.99 8.12 1.05
C ALA A 58 -15.29 8.72 2.28
N TRP A 59 -16.08 9.10 3.28
CA TRP A 59 -15.59 9.72 4.52
C TRP A 59 -14.84 11.04 4.30
N GLU A 60 -14.26 11.59 5.37
CA GLU A 60 -13.41 12.78 5.32
C GLU A 60 -12.04 12.43 5.90
N SER A 61 -11.00 12.70 5.12
CA SER A 61 -9.61 12.51 5.51
C SER A 61 -9.19 13.67 6.42
N PRO A 62 -8.76 13.41 7.67
CA PRO A 62 -8.22 14.46 8.52
C PRO A 62 -6.89 15.02 7.99
N THR A 63 -6.23 14.29 7.08
CA THR A 63 -4.96 14.71 6.45
C THR A 63 -5.19 15.64 5.26
N TRP A 64 -6.29 15.46 4.51
CA TRP A 64 -6.51 16.13 3.22
C TRP A 64 -7.78 16.98 3.13
N GLY A 65 -8.66 16.94 4.14
CA GLY A 65 -9.92 17.69 4.16
C GLY A 65 -10.94 17.26 3.08
N GLY A 66 -10.82 16.03 2.57
CA GLY A 66 -11.66 15.49 1.50
C GLY A 66 -11.81 13.97 1.55
N GLY A 67 -12.49 13.38 0.58
CA GLY A 67 -12.78 11.95 0.53
C GLY A 67 -11.55 11.05 0.62
N ILE A 68 -11.66 9.93 1.34
CA ILE A 68 -10.65 8.86 1.37
C ILE A 68 -10.93 7.90 0.21
N ALA A 69 -9.89 7.54 -0.53
CA ALA A 69 -9.98 6.54 -1.60
C ALA A 69 -10.08 5.13 -1.00
N PHE A 70 -11.13 4.41 -1.39
CA PHE A 70 -11.34 2.99 -1.09
C PHE A 70 -11.38 2.19 -2.39
N TYR A 71 -11.03 0.92 -2.30
CA TYR A 71 -11.09 -0.01 -3.42
C TYR A 71 -12.10 -1.12 -3.18
N ASP A 72 -13.00 -1.30 -4.13
CA ASP A 72 -13.94 -2.39 -4.22
C ASP A 72 -13.50 -3.35 -5.33
N ALA A 73 -12.95 -4.50 -4.92
CA ALA A 73 -12.49 -5.55 -5.82
C ALA A 73 -13.63 -6.34 -6.50
N GLU A 74 -14.83 -6.29 -5.93
CA GLU A 74 -16.03 -6.90 -6.52
C GLU A 74 -16.81 -5.90 -7.41
N GLY A 75 -16.41 -4.63 -7.33
CA GLY A 75 -16.94 -3.55 -8.14
C GLY A 75 -16.76 -3.79 -9.64
N ARG A 76 -17.69 -3.25 -10.44
CA ARG A 76 -17.58 -3.33 -11.90
C ARG A 76 -16.61 -2.27 -12.42
N GLY A 77 -15.73 -2.68 -13.32
CA GLY A 77 -14.89 -1.76 -14.09
C GLY A 77 -13.41 -2.02 -13.94
N THR A 78 -12.62 -1.00 -14.27
CA THR A 78 -11.16 -1.03 -14.18
C THR A 78 -10.71 0.27 -13.55
N SER A 79 -9.95 0.14 -12.47
CA SER A 79 -9.30 1.25 -11.80
C SER A 79 -7.82 1.27 -12.15
N TYR A 80 -7.22 2.45 -12.23
CA TYR A 80 -5.80 2.58 -12.54
C TYR A 80 -5.03 2.99 -11.30
N GLY A 81 -3.83 2.45 -11.17
CA GLY A 81 -2.96 2.71 -10.04
C GLY A 81 -1.49 2.75 -10.44
N ARG A 82 -0.66 2.91 -9.42
CA ARG A 82 0.79 2.77 -9.51
C ARG A 82 1.24 1.68 -8.54
N ALA A 83 2.09 0.78 -9.02
CA ALA A 83 2.71 -0.23 -8.20
C ALA A 83 4.19 0.03 -7.98
N TYR A 84 4.68 -0.35 -6.80
CA TYR A 84 6.07 -0.25 -6.38
C TYR A 84 6.59 -1.63 -6.01
N LEU A 85 7.70 -2.06 -6.60
CA LEU A 85 8.32 -3.36 -6.30
C LEU A 85 9.17 -3.22 -5.03
N LEU A 86 8.77 -3.94 -3.98
CA LEU A 86 9.35 -3.87 -2.66
C LEU A 86 9.84 -5.25 -2.22
N THR A 87 10.84 -5.28 -1.34
CA THR A 87 11.12 -6.48 -0.55
C THR A 87 9.96 -6.76 0.42
N ALA A 88 9.84 -8.01 0.90
CA ALA A 88 8.82 -8.36 1.89
C ALA A 88 8.91 -7.51 3.18
N GLY A 89 10.13 -7.20 3.65
CA GLY A 89 10.35 -6.35 4.82
C GLY A 89 9.92 -4.89 4.59
N GLN A 90 10.22 -4.32 3.41
CA GLN A 90 9.72 -2.99 3.04
C GLN A 90 8.20 -2.96 2.94
N PHE A 91 7.59 -3.99 2.36
CA PHE A 91 6.13 -4.10 2.31
C PHE A 91 5.53 -4.15 3.73
N ALA A 92 6.11 -4.94 4.63
CA ALA A 92 5.69 -4.99 6.04
C ALA A 92 5.78 -3.61 6.72
N ASP A 93 6.84 -2.87 6.49
CA ASP A 93 7.06 -1.54 7.08
C ASP A 93 6.10 -0.48 6.52
N VAL A 94 5.81 -0.53 5.23
CA VAL A 94 4.80 0.32 4.58
C VAL A 94 3.42 0.02 5.16
N ALA A 95 3.04 -1.26 5.22
CA ALA A 95 1.75 -1.69 5.77
C ALA A 95 1.62 -1.29 7.25
N ALA A 96 2.66 -1.47 8.07
CA ALA A 96 2.66 -1.02 9.46
C ALA A 96 2.34 0.49 9.58
N GLN A 97 2.98 1.33 8.76
CA GLN A 97 2.76 2.78 8.78
C GLN A 97 1.36 3.19 8.31
N GLU A 98 0.79 2.52 7.30
CA GLU A 98 -0.61 2.72 6.87
C GLU A 98 -1.60 2.34 7.97
N MET A 99 -1.27 1.32 8.77
CA MET A 99 -2.03 0.93 9.95
C MET A 99 -1.75 1.80 11.19
N HIS A 100 -1.01 2.90 11.04
CA HIS A 100 -0.58 3.79 12.14
C HIS A 100 0.28 3.10 13.23
N ARG A 101 1.00 2.04 12.86
CA ARG A 101 1.94 1.31 13.72
C ARG A 101 3.38 1.72 13.41
N VAL A 102 4.31 1.43 14.33
CA VAL A 102 5.74 1.62 14.12
C VAL A 102 6.30 0.41 13.35
N PRO A 103 7.11 0.63 12.29
CA PRO A 103 7.85 -0.45 11.63
C PRO A 103 8.83 -1.11 12.61
N ASP A 104 8.72 -2.43 12.77
CA ASP A 104 9.54 -3.16 13.75
C ASP A 104 9.73 -4.63 13.34
N THR A 105 8.62 -5.30 13.05
CA THR A 105 8.59 -6.72 12.68
C THR A 105 8.04 -6.95 11.28
N ASP A 106 8.40 -8.09 10.71
CA ASP A 106 7.79 -8.61 9.49
C ASP A 106 6.34 -9.04 9.75
N LEU A 107 5.52 -8.97 8.69
CA LEU A 107 4.14 -9.44 8.71
C LEU A 107 4.08 -10.93 8.41
N ASP A 108 3.21 -11.65 9.13
CA ASP A 108 2.81 -13.00 8.70
C ASP A 108 1.86 -12.89 7.51
N LEU A 109 2.39 -13.18 6.31
CA LEU A 109 1.66 -13.15 5.05
C LEU A 109 1.12 -14.53 4.65
N THR A 110 1.22 -15.54 5.51
CA THR A 110 0.80 -16.92 5.19
C THR A 110 -0.66 -16.97 4.75
N GLY A 111 -1.55 -16.28 5.48
CA GLY A 111 -2.97 -16.19 5.13
C GLY A 111 -3.22 -15.48 3.80
N LEU A 112 -2.44 -14.44 3.49
CA LEU A 112 -2.54 -13.69 2.23
C LEU A 112 -2.22 -14.60 1.04
N TRP A 113 -1.15 -15.40 1.14
CA TRP A 113 -0.75 -16.30 0.07
C TRP A 113 -1.68 -17.51 -0.08
N ALA A 114 -2.25 -17.99 1.02
CA ALA A 114 -3.18 -19.12 0.99
C ALA A 114 -4.56 -18.73 0.42
N ASN A 115 -5.06 -17.53 0.77
CA ASN A 115 -6.46 -17.16 0.52
C ASN A 115 -6.63 -15.99 -0.47
N GLY A 116 -5.53 -15.43 -0.96
CA GLY A 116 -5.52 -14.20 -1.75
C GLY A 116 -5.86 -12.93 -0.95
N HIS A 117 -6.14 -13.03 0.34
CA HIS A 117 -6.42 -11.89 1.22
C HIS A 117 -6.03 -12.19 2.68
N ALA A 118 -5.77 -11.15 3.46
CA ALA A 118 -5.53 -11.26 4.90
C ALA A 118 -6.12 -10.06 5.64
N VAL A 119 -6.54 -10.28 6.89
CA VAL A 119 -6.96 -9.21 7.82
C VAL A 119 -5.95 -9.15 8.96
N LEU A 120 -5.26 -8.02 9.08
CA LEU A 120 -4.16 -7.74 10.01
C LEU A 120 -4.62 -7.00 11.29
N GLY A 121 -5.93 -6.80 11.43
CA GLY A 121 -6.59 -6.23 12.62
C GLY A 121 -7.97 -5.61 12.28
N PRO A 122 -8.62 -4.93 13.24
CA PRO A 122 -9.98 -4.37 13.08
C PRO A 122 -10.06 -3.06 12.27
N GLY A 123 -8.94 -2.45 11.90
CA GLY A 123 -8.85 -1.13 11.27
C GLY A 123 -9.11 -1.14 9.76
N ARG A 124 -9.36 0.05 9.20
CA ARG A 124 -9.78 0.25 7.80
C ARG A 124 -8.70 -0.08 6.76
N TYR A 125 -7.43 0.07 7.13
CA TYR A 125 -6.25 -0.27 6.31
C TYR A 125 -5.63 -1.62 6.72
N GLU A 126 -6.35 -2.42 7.50
CA GLU A 126 -5.85 -3.69 8.02
C GLU A 126 -6.34 -4.87 7.20
N ARG A 127 -6.68 -4.66 5.92
CA ARG A 127 -6.99 -5.72 4.96
C ARG A 127 -6.02 -5.64 3.79
N LEU A 128 -5.35 -6.75 3.52
CA LEU A 128 -4.52 -6.95 2.34
C LEU A 128 -5.26 -7.80 1.31
N LEU A 129 -5.06 -7.50 0.03
CA LEU A 129 -5.63 -8.24 -1.07
C LEU A 129 -4.61 -8.44 -2.19
N VAL A 130 -4.45 -9.69 -2.67
CA VAL A 130 -3.77 -9.99 -3.92
C VAL A 130 -4.70 -9.64 -5.07
N VAL A 131 -4.30 -8.67 -5.88
CA VAL A 131 -5.09 -8.12 -6.99
C VAL A 131 -4.55 -8.49 -8.37
N GLY A 132 -3.49 -9.28 -8.42
CA GLY A 132 -2.92 -9.80 -9.66
C GLY A 132 -1.47 -10.24 -9.51
N GLU A 133 -0.79 -10.36 -10.65
CA GLU A 133 0.63 -10.68 -10.75
C GLU A 133 1.28 -9.77 -11.79
N LEU A 134 2.51 -9.30 -11.52
CA LEU A 134 3.30 -8.51 -12.44
C LEU A 134 4.75 -9.01 -12.43
N GLY A 135 5.23 -9.50 -13.57
CA GLY A 135 6.60 -10.00 -13.71
C GLY A 135 6.93 -11.17 -12.77
N GLY A 136 5.97 -12.09 -12.56
CA GLY A 136 6.16 -13.25 -11.67
C GLY A 136 6.05 -12.95 -10.17
N SER A 137 5.70 -11.72 -9.78
CA SER A 137 5.53 -11.32 -8.39
C SER A 137 4.09 -10.87 -8.11
N PRO A 138 3.52 -11.18 -6.93
CA PRO A 138 2.14 -10.82 -6.60
C PRO A 138 1.99 -9.30 -6.46
N VAL A 139 0.85 -8.78 -6.91
CA VAL A 139 0.42 -7.40 -6.70
C VAL A 139 -0.54 -7.36 -5.54
N VAL A 140 -0.22 -6.58 -4.52
CA VAL A 140 -0.95 -6.48 -3.26
C VAL A 140 -1.33 -5.04 -2.99
N THR A 141 -2.56 -4.82 -2.51
CA THR A 141 -3.02 -3.52 -1.99
C THR A 141 -3.52 -3.64 -0.56
#